data_AF-A0A968BUD0-F1
#
_entry.id   AF-A0A968BUD0-F1
#
_cell.length_a   1.000
_cell.length_b   1.000
_cell.length_c   1.000
_cell.angle_alpha   90.00
_cell.angle_beta   90.00
_cell.angle_gamma   90.00
#
_symmetry.space_group_name_H-M   'P 1'
#
loop_
_entity.id
_entity.type
_entity.pdbx_description
1 polymer ?
#
loop_
_entity_poly.entity_id
_entity_poly.type
_entity_poly.pdbx_seq_one_letter_code
_entity_poly.pdbx_strand_id
1 'polypeptide(L)'
;DVVRKVVNWTFFHVDTGHENPVFFNGEVFHGDPGLSYYVATILWKMTALTLPMALVALVFALPWSRRNTYVQRIVVWSLVVYVVCFTLQMGLGDWKQVSYMVPVFPALDVVAAFGLVQSTEGIGRIPRWRKWRWRLPMTFISLALALQAAIVFSRHPYYGTHHNTLLGG
;
A
#
# COMPACT_ATOMS: atom_id res chain seq x y z
N ASP A 1 25.67 13.95 39.60
CA ASP A 1 24.31 14.32 39.13
C ASP A 1 23.92 13.83 37.75
N VAL A 2 24.79 13.90 36.74
CA VAL A 2 24.48 13.46 35.36
C VAL A 2 24.14 11.97 35.27
N VAL A 3 24.92 11.09 35.91
CA VAL A 3 24.69 9.63 35.89
C VAL A 3 23.32 9.26 36.48
N ARG A 4 22.89 9.92 37.56
CA ARG A 4 21.56 9.70 38.17
C ARG A 4 20.43 10.14 37.24
N LYS A 5 20.61 11.25 36.52
CA LYS A 5 19.63 11.69 35.51
C LYS A 5 19.53 10.71 34.35
N VAL A 6 20.64 10.19 33.85
CA VAL A 6 20.65 9.21 32.76
C VAL A 6 19.95 7.93 33.19
N VAL A 7 20.29 7.39 34.36
CA VAL A 7 19.66 6.17 34.90
C VAL A 7 18.16 6.37 35.10
N ASN A 8 17.74 7.49 35.69
CA ASN A 8 16.31 7.80 35.86
C ASN A 8 15.58 7.96 34.52
N TRP A 9 16.21 8.55 33.50
CA TRP A 9 15.63 8.66 32.16
C TRP A 9 15.48 7.30 31.47
N THR A 10 16.46 6.41 31.64
CA THR A 10 16.38 5.04 31.13
C THR A 10 15.25 4.26 31.79
N PHE A 11 15.14 4.30 33.12
CA PHE A 11 14.02 3.66 33.82
C PHE A 11 12.68 4.30 33.46
N PHE A 12 12.61 5.63 33.31
CA PHE A 12 11.41 6.30 32.82
C PHE A 12 10.99 5.78 31.44
N HIS A 13 11.90 5.62 30.47
CA HIS A 13 11.55 5.10 29.13
C HIS A 13 11.15 3.62 29.14
N VAL A 14 11.56 2.88 30.16
CA VAL A 14 11.21 1.47 30.36
C VAL A 14 9.85 1.35 31.05
N ASP A 15 9.56 2.21 32.03
CA ASP A 15 8.34 2.18 32.84
C ASP A 15 7.17 2.96 32.22
N THR A 16 7.45 4.07 31.51
CA THR A 16 6.46 4.77 30.69
C THR A 16 6.53 4.26 29.26
N GLY A 17 5.72 3.25 28.96
CA GLY A 17 5.32 2.97 27.58
C GLY A 17 4.86 4.28 26.96
N HIS A 18 5.36 4.61 25.77
CA HIS A 18 4.97 5.85 25.08
C HIS A 18 3.50 5.74 24.66
N GLU A 19 2.58 6.07 25.57
CA GLU A 19 1.14 6.11 25.33
C GLU A 19 0.77 7.40 24.61
N ASN A 20 1.30 7.59 23.40
CA ASN A 20 0.71 8.59 22.51
C ASN A 20 -0.63 8.02 22.03
N PRO A 21 -1.76 8.63 22.43
CA PRO A 21 -3.06 8.11 22.06
C PRO A 21 -3.22 8.08 20.54
N VAL A 22 -3.68 6.94 20.01
CA VAL A 22 -3.96 6.75 18.60
C VAL A 22 -5.44 6.98 18.37
N PHE A 23 -5.78 7.99 17.57
CA PHE A 23 -7.16 8.16 17.12
C PHE A 23 -7.43 7.24 15.92
N PHE A 24 -8.38 6.32 16.08
CA PHE A 24 -8.78 5.37 15.04
C PHE A 24 -10.29 5.10 15.12
N ASN A 25 -10.97 5.11 13.97
CA ASN A 25 -12.40 4.79 13.86
C ASN A 25 -13.33 5.61 14.81
N GLY A 26 -13.00 6.88 15.07
CA GLY A 26 -13.81 7.74 15.96
C GLY A 26 -13.47 7.61 17.45
N GLU A 27 -12.57 6.70 17.82
CA GLU A 27 -12.19 6.43 19.20
C GLU A 27 -10.71 6.76 19.44
N VAL A 28 -10.39 7.17 20.67
CA VAL A 28 -9.03 7.45 21.12
C VAL A 28 -8.53 6.21 21.86
N PHE A 29 -7.58 5.50 21.27
CA PHE A 29 -6.96 4.33 21.87
C PHE A 29 -5.71 4.73 22.65
N HIS A 30 -5.68 4.42 23.94
CA HIS A 30 -4.50 4.54 24.80
C HIS A 30 -3.65 3.26 24.85
N GLY A 31 -4.09 2.20 24.17
CA GLY A 31 -3.37 0.95 23.99
C GLY A 31 -3.44 0.49 22.54
N ASP A 32 -3.40 -0.82 22.31
CA ASP A 32 -3.36 -1.40 20.97
C ASP A 32 -4.73 -1.31 20.21
N PRO A 33 -4.86 -0.54 19.11
CA PRO A 33 -6.06 -0.52 18.27
C PRO A 33 -6.27 -1.81 17.44
N GLY A 34 -5.32 -2.74 17.46
CA GLY A 34 -5.36 -4.04 16.80
C GLY A 34 -4.89 -4.03 15.35
N LEU A 35 -4.98 -5.20 14.70
CA LEU A 35 -4.53 -5.40 13.32
C LEU A 35 -5.35 -4.60 12.29
N SER A 36 -6.62 -4.32 12.60
CA SER A 36 -7.52 -3.54 11.74
C SER A 36 -6.98 -2.13 11.45
N TYR A 37 -6.21 -1.55 12.38
CA TYR A 37 -5.54 -0.27 12.19
C TYR A 37 -4.62 -0.27 10.97
N TYR A 38 -3.78 -1.30 10.81
CA TYR A 38 -2.85 -1.39 9.69
C TYR A 38 -3.55 -1.75 8.38
N VAL A 39 -4.56 -2.62 8.41
CA VAL A 39 -5.37 -2.94 7.23
C VAL A 39 -6.06 -1.67 6.71
N ALA A 40 -6.70 -0.91 7.60
CA ALA A 40 -7.33 0.36 7.26
C ALA A 40 -6.31 1.39 6.77
N THR A 41 -5.14 1.49 7.43
CA THR A 41 -4.06 2.39 7.01
C THR A 41 -3.60 2.09 5.58
N ILE A 42 -3.37 0.82 5.24
CA ILE A 42 -2.96 0.41 3.89
C ILE A 42 -4.04 0.80 2.87
N LEU A 43 -5.29 0.48 3.16
CA LEU A 43 -6.43 0.75 2.27
C LEU A 43 -6.64 2.25 2.02
N TRP A 44 -6.58 3.08 3.07
CA TRP A 44 -6.75 4.53 2.97
C TRP A 44 -5.53 5.24 2.38
N LYS A 45 -4.31 4.74 2.59
CA LYS A 45 -3.10 5.36 2.04
C LYS A 45 -2.83 4.95 0.60
N MET A 46 -3.39 3.85 0.11
CA MET A 46 -3.35 3.53 -1.31
C MET A 46 -4.08 4.61 -2.13
N THR A 47 -3.57 4.86 -3.33
CA THR A 47 -4.21 5.78 -4.26
C THR A 47 -5.43 5.13 -4.90
N ALA A 48 -6.34 5.95 -5.42
CA ALA A 48 -7.49 5.49 -6.19
C ALA A 48 -7.10 4.66 -7.43
N LEU A 49 -5.84 4.76 -7.88
CA LEU A 49 -5.31 3.97 -8.98
C LEU A 49 -4.59 2.69 -8.51
N THR A 50 -3.76 2.78 -7.46
CA THR A 50 -2.94 1.64 -7.02
C THR A 50 -3.79 0.50 -6.46
N LEU A 51 -4.85 0.81 -5.69
CA LEU A 51 -5.76 -0.20 -5.14
C LEU A 51 -6.42 -1.06 -6.24
N PRO A 52 -7.16 -0.51 -7.22
CA PRO A 52 -7.80 -1.34 -8.24
C PRO A 52 -6.79 -2.06 -9.13
N MET A 53 -5.64 -1.44 -9.44
CA MET A 53 -4.60 -2.10 -10.24
C MET A 53 -3.96 -3.27 -9.48
N ALA A 54 -3.75 -3.16 -8.17
CA ALA A 54 -3.28 -4.28 -7.36
C ALA A 54 -4.30 -5.43 -7.32
N LEU A 55 -5.60 -5.14 -7.21
CA LEU A 55 -6.66 -6.16 -7.30
C LEU A 55 -6.65 -6.86 -8.65
N VAL A 56 -6.51 -6.11 -9.74
CA VAL A 56 -6.41 -6.68 -11.09
C VAL A 56 -5.20 -7.62 -11.20
N ALA A 57 -4.05 -7.21 -10.65
CA ALA A 57 -2.85 -8.06 -10.63
C ALA A 57 -3.10 -9.38 -9.88
N LEU A 58 -3.79 -9.33 -8.74
CA LEU A 58 -4.14 -10.51 -7.95
C LEU A 58 -5.07 -11.45 -8.75
N VAL A 59 -6.10 -10.91 -9.40
CA VAL A 59 -7.03 -11.69 -10.23
C VAL A 59 -6.30 -12.44 -11.35
N PHE A 60 -5.33 -11.79 -11.99
CA PHE A 60 -4.56 -12.44 -13.05
C PHE A 60 -3.41 -13.34 -12.53
N ALA A 61 -2.99 -13.21 -11.28
CA ALA A 61 -2.02 -14.10 -10.63
C ALA A 61 -2.65 -15.44 -10.18
N LEU A 62 -3.99 -15.54 -10.17
CA LEU A 62 -4.71 -16.76 -9.81
C LEU A 62 -4.43 -17.90 -10.80
N PRO A 63 -4.47 -19.16 -10.32
CA PRO A 63 -4.05 -20.32 -11.10
C PRO A 63 -4.87 -20.51 -12.39
N TRP A 64 -6.12 -20.07 -12.42
CA TRP A 64 -7.00 -20.12 -13.59
C TRP A 64 -6.55 -19.18 -14.74
N SER A 65 -5.81 -18.12 -14.43
CA SER A 65 -5.48 -17.08 -15.40
C SER A 65 -4.27 -17.48 -16.24
N ARG A 66 -4.48 -18.10 -17.40
CA ARG A 66 -3.39 -18.54 -18.30
C ARG A 66 -2.54 -17.41 -18.91
N ARG A 67 -2.71 -16.16 -18.47
CA ARG A 67 -1.96 -15.02 -18.99
C ARG A 67 -0.55 -14.88 -18.43
N ASN A 68 -0.35 -15.22 -17.16
CA ASN A 68 0.94 -15.01 -16.50
C ASN A 68 1.86 -16.20 -16.59
N THR A 69 3.16 -15.92 -16.79
CA THR A 69 4.21 -16.92 -16.63
C THR A 69 4.28 -17.37 -15.17
N TYR A 70 4.71 -18.61 -14.94
CA TYR A 70 4.94 -19.16 -13.60
C TYR A 70 5.79 -18.23 -12.71
N VAL A 71 6.86 -17.65 -13.28
CA VAL A 71 7.75 -16.69 -12.60
C VAL A 71 7.00 -15.44 -12.15
N GLN A 72 6.17 -14.83 -13.01
CA GLN A 72 5.40 -13.63 -12.67
C GLN A 72 4.41 -13.90 -11.54
N ARG A 73 3.75 -15.07 -11.55
CA ARG A 73 2.84 -15.47 -10.47
C ARG A 73 3.58 -15.62 -9.16
N ILE A 74 4.75 -16.27 -9.15
CA ILE A 74 5.58 -16.37 -7.95
C ILE A 74 5.93 -14.99 -7.43
N VAL A 75 6.41 -14.08 -8.28
CA VAL A 75 6.79 -12.72 -7.85
C VAL A 75 5.60 -11.98 -7.20
N VAL A 76 4.43 -12.00 -7.84
CA VAL A 76 3.22 -11.37 -7.27
C VAL A 76 2.84 -12.02 -5.94
N TRP A 77 2.82 -13.35 -5.85
CA TRP A 77 2.50 -14.05 -4.61
C TRP A 77 3.53 -13.83 -3.51
N SER A 78 4.82 -13.78 -3.83
CA SER A 78 5.89 -13.46 -2.88
C SER A 78 5.73 -12.05 -2.33
N LEU A 79 5.36 -11.07 -3.15
CA LEU A 79 5.05 -9.71 -2.70
C LEU A 79 3.79 -9.68 -1.82
N VAL A 80 2.73 -10.40 -2.20
CA VAL A 80 1.50 -10.50 -1.39
C VAL A 80 1.80 -11.14 -0.03
N VAL A 81 2.56 -12.24 -0.01
CA VAL A 81 2.99 -12.90 1.23
C VAL A 81 3.86 -11.95 2.06
N TYR A 82 4.79 -11.23 1.44
CA TYR A 82 5.59 -10.20 2.12
C TYR A 82 4.69 -9.16 2.79
N VAL A 83 3.72 -8.59 2.07
CA VAL A 83 2.77 -7.59 2.61
C VAL A 83 2.00 -8.16 3.80
N VAL A 84 1.46 -9.38 3.67
CA VAL A 84 0.68 -10.04 4.73
C VAL A 84 1.55 -10.33 5.96
N CYS A 85 2.69 -10.99 5.77
CA CYS A 85 3.59 -11.35 6.87
C CYS A 85 4.15 -10.10 7.56
N PHE A 86 4.54 -9.07 6.81
CA PHE A 86 5.03 -7.82 7.37
C PHE A 86 3.93 -7.10 8.18
N THR A 87 2.71 -7.05 7.65
CA THR A 87 1.57 -6.43 8.36
C THR A 87 1.23 -7.19 9.63
N LEU A 88 1.25 -8.53 9.60
CA LEU A 88 1.05 -9.36 10.78
C LEU A 88 2.16 -9.16 11.81
N GLN A 89 3.42 -9.16 11.37
CA GLN A 89 4.58 -8.92 12.23
C GLN A 89 4.48 -7.56 12.95
N MET A 90 4.18 -6.50 12.21
CA MET A 90 3.99 -5.17 12.81
C MET A 90 2.74 -5.11 13.69
N GLY A 91 1.71 -5.91 13.37
CA GLY A 91 0.48 -6.05 14.14
C GLY A 91 0.69 -6.59 15.56
N LEU A 92 1.76 -7.37 15.79
CA LEU A 92 2.13 -7.88 17.12
C LEU A 92 2.76 -6.81 18.03
N GLY A 93 3.14 -5.66 17.49
CA GLY A 93 3.69 -4.56 18.28
C GLY A 93 2.59 -3.83 19.04
N ASP A 94 2.80 -3.63 20.35
CA ASP A 94 1.87 -2.92 21.23
C ASP A 94 1.69 -1.45 20.82
N TRP A 95 2.76 -0.83 20.32
CA TRP A 95 2.74 0.51 19.77
C TRP A 95 2.60 0.52 18.24
N LYS A 96 1.56 1.19 17.74
CA LYS A 96 1.24 1.28 16.32
C LYS A 96 1.36 2.70 15.78
N GLN A 97 2.01 2.84 14.62
CA GLN A 97 2.18 4.11 13.92
C GLN A 97 2.09 3.91 12.41
N VAL A 98 1.50 4.87 11.70
CA VAL A 98 1.38 4.85 10.22
C VAL A 98 2.73 4.68 9.52
N SER A 99 3.80 5.26 10.07
CA SER A 99 5.17 5.20 9.52
C SER A 99 5.71 3.77 9.43
N TYR A 100 5.23 2.86 10.25
CA TYR A 100 5.64 1.45 10.23
C TYR A 100 5.19 0.70 8.99
N MET A 101 4.12 1.16 8.32
CA MET A 101 3.60 0.54 7.10
C MET A 101 4.30 1.04 5.83
N VAL A 102 5.24 1.99 5.94
CA VAL A 102 5.93 2.56 4.77
C VAL A 102 6.55 1.50 3.85
N PRO A 103 7.19 0.41 4.35
CA PRO A 103 7.79 -0.62 3.49
C PRO A 103 6.78 -1.43 2.66
N VAL A 104 5.51 -1.46 3.06
CA VAL A 104 4.45 -2.20 2.37
C VAL A 104 4.04 -1.52 1.06
N PHE A 105 4.07 -0.18 1.00
CA PHE A 105 3.59 0.57 -0.17
C PHE A 105 4.39 0.30 -1.44
N PRO A 106 5.74 0.30 -1.44
CA PRO A 106 6.51 -0.06 -2.64
C PRO A 106 6.19 -1.46 -3.17
N ALA A 107 5.97 -2.43 -2.28
CA ALA A 107 5.58 -3.79 -2.70
C ALA A 107 4.21 -3.80 -3.38
N LEU A 108 3.24 -3.07 -2.82
CA LEU A 108 1.91 -2.90 -3.44
C LEU A 108 1.97 -2.13 -4.75
N ASP A 109 2.85 -1.13 -4.88
CA ASP A 109 3.04 -0.37 -6.12
C ASP A 109 3.59 -1.25 -7.25
N VAL A 110 4.52 -2.16 -6.93
CA VAL A 110 5.02 -3.15 -7.91
C VAL A 110 3.89 -4.09 -8.33
N VAL A 111 3.08 -4.59 -7.39
CA VAL A 111 1.91 -5.42 -7.70
C VAL A 111 0.91 -4.66 -8.58
N ALA A 112 0.63 -3.39 -8.26
CA ALA A 112 -0.23 -2.53 -9.06
C ALA A 112 0.32 -2.32 -10.48
N ALA A 113 1.63 -2.10 -10.63
CA ALA A 113 2.29 -1.99 -11.93
C ALA A 113 2.10 -3.26 -12.78
N PHE A 114 2.22 -4.44 -12.17
CA PHE A 114 1.90 -5.71 -12.84
C PHE A 114 0.45 -5.75 -13.33
N GLY A 115 -0.52 -5.33 -12.52
CA GLY A 115 -1.93 -5.30 -12.91
C GLY A 115 -2.21 -4.33 -14.06
N LEU A 116 -1.53 -3.18 -14.07
CA LEU A 116 -1.62 -2.20 -15.13
C LEU A 116 -1.07 -2.75 -16.46
N VAL A 117 0.11 -3.37 -16.44
CA VAL A 117 0.71 -3.98 -17.64
C VAL A 117 -0.21 -5.09 -18.19
N GLN A 118 -0.68 -5.99 -17.33
CA GLN A 118 -1.58 -7.08 -17.73
C GLN A 118 -2.92 -6.59 -18.30
N SER A 119 -3.44 -5.47 -17.77
CA SER A 119 -4.63 -4.80 -18.31
C SER A 119 -4.38 -4.34 -19.75
N THR A 120 -3.24 -3.68 -19.99
CA THR A 120 -2.90 -3.16 -21.33
C THR A 120 -2.65 -4.27 -22.35
N GLU A 121 -1.95 -5.35 -21.95
CA GLU A 121 -1.76 -6.52 -22.81
C GLU A 121 -3.10 -7.21 -23.14
N GLY A 122 -4.01 -7.23 -22.17
CA GLY A 122 -5.36 -7.74 -22.36
C GLY A 122 -6.15 -6.98 -23.42
N ILE A 123 -6.07 -5.65 -23.38
CA ILE A 123 -6.72 -4.76 -24.35
C ILE A 123 -6.13 -4.97 -25.76
N GLY A 124 -4.81 -5.13 -25.87
CA GLY A 124 -4.13 -5.33 -27.15
C GLY A 124 -4.52 -6.61 -27.90
N ARG A 125 -5.06 -7.62 -27.20
CA ARG A 125 -5.52 -8.89 -27.78
C ARG A 125 -6.97 -8.84 -28.27
N ILE A 126 -7.72 -7.78 -27.98
CA ILE A 126 -9.10 -7.62 -28.44
C ILE A 126 -9.07 -7.36 -29.95
N PRO A 127 -9.71 -8.21 -30.81
CA PRO A 127 -9.61 -8.10 -32.27
C PRO A 127 -10.01 -6.72 -32.80
N ARG A 128 -11.06 -6.14 -32.20
CA ARG A 128 -11.60 -4.82 -32.53
C ARG A 128 -10.60 -3.67 -32.29
N TRP A 129 -9.61 -3.87 -31.43
CA TRP A 129 -8.64 -2.86 -30.98
C TRP A 129 -7.22 -3.14 -31.51
N ARG A 130 -7.05 -4.19 -32.33
CA ARG A 130 -5.77 -4.66 -32.87
C ARG A 130 -5.01 -3.59 -33.68
N LYS A 131 -5.74 -2.72 -34.39
CA LYS A 131 -5.15 -1.56 -35.12
C LYS A 131 -4.45 -0.54 -34.20
N TRP A 132 -4.81 -0.48 -32.92
CA TRP A 132 -4.24 0.44 -31.94
C TRP A 132 -3.39 -0.26 -30.87
N ARG A 133 -2.98 -1.52 -31.11
CA ARG A 133 -2.30 -2.37 -30.10
C ARG A 133 -1.06 -1.75 -29.45
N TRP A 134 -0.38 -0.81 -30.10
CA TRP A 134 0.79 -0.13 -29.58
C TRP A 134 0.47 1.23 -28.94
N ARG A 135 -0.53 1.95 -29.47
CA ARG A 135 -0.90 3.29 -28.99
C ARG A 135 -1.71 3.22 -27.70
N LEU A 136 -2.64 2.26 -27.61
CA LEU A 136 -3.53 2.12 -26.45
C LEU A 136 -2.78 1.85 -25.13
N PRO A 137 -1.82 0.89 -25.07
CA PRO A 137 -1.03 0.67 -23.86
C PRO A 137 -0.26 1.92 -23.43
N MET A 138 0.41 2.57 -24.38
CA MET A 138 1.16 3.80 -24.11
C MET A 138 0.26 4.90 -23.57
N THR A 139 -0.89 5.17 -24.22
CA THR A 139 -1.83 6.18 -23.74
C THR A 139 -2.38 5.84 -22.35
N PHE A 140 -2.64 4.56 -22.05
CA PHE A 140 -3.18 4.14 -20.76
C PHE A 140 -2.14 4.27 -19.64
N ILE A 141 -0.90 3.84 -19.89
CA ILE A 141 0.23 4.01 -18.95
C ILE A 141 0.50 5.50 -18.74
N SER A 142 0.58 6.30 -19.80
CA SER A 142 0.82 7.74 -19.70
C SER A 142 -0.30 8.45 -18.93
N LEU A 143 -1.56 8.09 -19.18
CA LEU A 143 -2.70 8.65 -18.47
C LEU A 143 -2.68 8.28 -16.99
N ALA A 144 -2.38 7.02 -16.67
CA ALA A 144 -2.23 6.53 -15.30
C ALA A 144 -1.14 7.30 -14.54
N LEU A 145 0.03 7.48 -15.16
CA LEU A 145 1.13 8.25 -14.57
C LEU A 145 0.77 9.74 -14.42
N ALA A 146 0.09 10.33 -15.41
CA ALA A 146 -0.36 11.72 -15.36
C ALA A 146 -1.39 11.93 -14.24
N LEU A 147 -2.33 11.00 -14.05
CA LEU A 147 -3.27 11.04 -12.93
C LEU A 147 -2.56 10.92 -11.58
N GLN A 148 -1.63 9.97 -11.45
CA GLN A 148 -0.83 9.80 -10.23
C GLN A 148 -0.06 11.10 -9.91
N ALA A 149 0.58 11.69 -10.92
CA ALA A 149 1.30 12.96 -10.78
C ALA A 149 0.35 14.10 -10.38
N ALA A 150 -0.81 14.24 -11.02
CA ALA A 150 -1.78 15.27 -10.68
C ALA A 150 -2.27 15.17 -9.23
N ILE A 151 -2.55 13.95 -8.75
CA ILE A 151 -2.96 13.69 -7.37
C ILE A 151 -1.83 14.08 -6.39
N VAL A 152 -0.59 13.69 -6.68
CA VAL A 152 0.56 13.96 -5.82
C VAL A 152 0.91 15.46 -5.80
N PHE A 153 1.00 16.10 -6.97
CA PHE A 153 1.35 17.52 -7.08
C PHE A 153 0.30 18.46 -6.46
N SER A 154 -0.99 18.11 -6.56
CA SER A 154 -2.06 18.86 -5.91
C SER A 154 -1.91 18.94 -4.39
N ARG A 155 -1.19 17.98 -3.78
CA ARG A 155 -0.98 17.91 -2.33
C ARG A 155 0.37 18.44 -1.86
N HIS A 156 1.16 19.08 -2.72
CA HIS A 156 2.41 19.72 -2.31
C HIS A 156 2.14 20.83 -1.26
N PRO A 157 2.91 20.93 -0.15
CA PRO A 157 4.10 20.15 0.21
C PRO A 157 3.82 18.87 1.05
N TYR A 158 2.55 18.59 1.37
CA TYR A 158 2.15 17.51 2.28
C TYR A 158 1.56 16.29 1.53
N TYR A 159 2.43 15.55 0.83
CA TYR A 159 2.05 14.37 0.06
C TYR A 159 1.38 13.26 0.87
N GLY A 160 1.68 13.16 2.16
CA GLY A 160 1.13 12.16 3.08
C GLY A 160 -0.34 12.39 3.49
N THR A 161 -0.94 13.53 3.14
CA THR A 161 -2.34 13.87 3.48
C THR A 161 -3.36 13.20 2.56
N HIS A 162 -2.89 12.52 1.52
CA HIS A 162 -3.76 11.78 0.62
C HIS A 162 -4.51 10.66 1.33
N HIS A 163 -5.80 10.54 1.03
CA HIS A 163 -6.67 9.43 1.40
C HIS A 163 -7.38 8.89 0.17
N ASN A 164 -7.64 7.59 0.15
CA ASN A 164 -8.26 6.90 -0.96
C ASN A 164 -9.72 7.32 -1.14
N THR A 165 -10.02 8.03 -2.23
CA THR A 165 -11.38 8.49 -2.55
C THR A 165 -12.37 7.35 -2.79
N LEU A 166 -11.91 6.16 -3.19
CA LEU A 166 -12.76 4.98 -3.39
C LEU A 166 -13.34 4.43 -2.08
N LEU A 167 -12.73 4.76 -0.95
CA LEU A 167 -13.12 4.27 0.37
C LEU A 167 -13.77 5.37 1.22
N GLY A 168 -14.31 6.39 0.56
CA GLY A 168 -14.97 7.53 1.22
C GLY A 168 -14.01 8.54 1.82
N GLY A 169 -12.79 8.61 1.29
CA GLY A 169 -11.70 9.47 1.79
C GLY A 169 -12.06 10.93 2.02
#